data_AF-A0A554H235-F1
#
_entry.id   AF-A0A554H235-F1
#
_cell.length_a   1.000
_cell.length_b   1.000
_cell.length_c   1.000
_cell.angle_alpha   90.00
_cell.angle_beta   90.00
_cell.angle_gamma   90.00
#
_symmetry.space_group_name_H-M   'P 1'
#
loop_
_entity.id
_entity.type
_entity.pdbx_description
1 polymer ?
#
loop_
_entity_poly.entity_id
_entity_poly.type
_entity_poly.pdbx_seq_one_letter_code
_entity_poly.pdbx_strand_id
1 'polypeptide(L)'
;MIEVKEKAAFYYNVAAQSPAVWPVANGVSFVSRREHHDWGIALHIEGRALRPEQLREALQMRFSEAERFRNYVLFLDVQRDFVVWHAVSDAPDAVTNLDDIRRHELMLAGLEHLA
;
A
#
# COMPACT_ATOMS: atom_id res chain seq x y z
N MET A 1 9.93 5.36 12.76
CA MET A 1 9.08 5.76 11.63
C MET A 1 8.41 7.07 11.98
N ILE A 2 8.38 8.05 11.09
CA ILE A 2 7.70 9.33 11.38
C ILE A 2 6.23 9.23 10.97
N GLU A 3 5.33 9.81 11.75
CA GLU A 3 3.94 9.99 11.33
C GLU A 3 3.81 11.33 10.59
N VAL A 4 3.18 11.32 9.42
CA VAL A 4 2.88 12.51 8.62
C VAL A 4 1.37 12.63 8.41
N LYS A 5 0.89 13.86 8.27
CA LYS A 5 -0.56 14.15 8.16
C LYS A 5 -1.04 14.38 6.73
N GLU A 6 -0.12 14.65 5.81
CA GLU A 6 -0.44 15.11 4.46
C GLU A 6 0.16 14.19 3.39
N LYS A 7 -0.59 13.99 2.30
CA LYS A 7 -0.18 13.19 1.14
C LYS A 7 1.18 13.63 0.58
N ALA A 8 1.38 14.94 0.44
CA ALA A 8 2.63 15.48 -0.11
C ALA A 8 3.85 15.17 0.78
N ALA A 9 3.69 15.29 2.11
CA ALA A 9 4.74 14.94 3.06
C ALA A 9 5.04 13.43 3.04
N PHE A 10 4.02 12.59 2.88
CA PHE A 10 4.20 11.15 2.71
C PHE A 10 4.96 10.83 1.42
N TYR A 11 4.55 11.38 0.27
CA TYR A 11 5.22 11.16 -1.02
C TYR A 11 6.66 11.66 -1.03
N TYR A 12 6.96 12.77 -0.35
CA TYR A 12 8.34 13.21 -0.15
C TYR A 12 9.18 12.14 0.56
N ASN A 13 8.65 11.50 1.61
CA ASN A 13 9.36 10.43 2.32
C ASN A 13 9.51 9.16 1.49
N VAL A 14 8.50 8.79 0.69
CA VAL A 14 8.59 7.65 -0.25
C VAL A 14 9.70 7.88 -1.26
N ALA A 15 9.74 9.05 -1.90
CA ALA A 15 10.77 9.42 -2.88
C ALA A 15 12.18 9.49 -2.25
N ALA A 16 12.27 9.89 -0.98
CA ALA A 16 13.51 9.92 -0.22
C ALA A 16 13.91 8.56 0.38
N GLN A 17 13.17 7.48 0.09
CA GLN A 17 13.33 6.16 0.70
C GLN A 17 13.41 6.20 2.24
N SER A 18 12.57 7.04 2.84
CA SER A 18 12.54 7.30 4.28
C SER A 18 11.29 6.68 4.93
N PRO A 19 11.41 6.00 6.09
CA PRO A 19 10.28 5.41 6.77
C PRO A 19 9.27 6.46 7.29
N ALA A 20 8.05 6.44 6.76
CA ALA A 20 6.95 7.31 7.19
C ALA A 20 5.60 6.57 7.19
N VAL A 21 4.71 6.90 8.14
CA VAL A 21 3.31 6.44 8.19
C VAL A 21 2.39 7.62 7.91
N TRP A 22 1.38 7.40 7.09
CA TRP A 22 0.29 8.33 6.85
C TRP A 22 -1.05 7.63 7.17
N PRO A 23 -1.65 7.89 8.35
CA PRO A 23 -2.97 7.38 8.68
C PRO A 23 -4.05 8.04 7.81
N VAL A 24 -4.92 7.23 7.21
CA VAL A 24 -6.01 7.71 6.33
C VAL A 24 -7.41 7.36 6.83
N ALA A 25 -7.52 6.35 7.68
CA ALA A 25 -8.72 6.03 8.44
C ALA A 25 -8.35 5.29 9.73
N ASN A 26 -9.32 5.03 10.60
CA ASN A 26 -9.07 4.26 11.82
C ASN A 26 -8.58 2.83 11.46
N GLY A 27 -7.36 2.50 11.87
CA GLY A 27 -6.70 1.22 11.57
C GLY A 27 -6.30 1.02 10.10
N VAL A 28 -6.26 2.10 9.30
CA VAL A 28 -5.81 2.06 7.89
C VAL A 28 -4.78 3.15 7.66
N SER A 29 -3.61 2.77 7.15
CA SER A 29 -2.52 3.71 6.87
C SER A 29 -1.73 3.36 5.62
N PHE A 30 -1.15 4.37 4.97
CA PHE A 30 -0.08 4.15 4.02
C PHE A 30 1.27 4.21 4.74
N VAL A 31 2.17 3.33 4.35
CA VAL A 31 3.42 3.04 5.06
C VAL A 31 4.54 3.02 4.03
N SER A 32 5.46 3.98 4.11
CA SER A 32 6.68 4.02 3.32
C SER A 32 7.69 3.08 3.99
N ARG A 33 7.94 1.92 3.38
CA ARG A 33 8.79 0.88 3.96
C ARG A 33 9.51 0.07 2.89
N ARG A 34 10.60 -0.57 3.30
CA ARG A 34 11.33 -1.54 2.49
C ARG A 34 10.76 -2.93 2.72
N GLU A 35 10.40 -3.61 1.64
CA GLU A 35 10.18 -5.06 1.64
C GLU A 35 11.32 -5.72 0.87
N HIS A 36 11.96 -6.70 1.50
CA HIS A 36 13.16 -7.35 0.95
C HIS A 36 14.27 -6.33 0.59
N HIS A 37 14.49 -6.06 -0.70
CA HIS A 37 15.50 -5.12 -1.19
C HIS A 37 14.93 -3.83 -1.78
N ASP A 38 13.61 -3.75 -1.94
CA ASP A 38 12.96 -2.67 -2.68
C ASP A 38 12.22 -1.72 -1.74
N TRP A 39 12.36 -0.42 -1.98
CA TRP A 39 11.56 0.58 -1.29
C TRP A 39 10.16 0.66 -1.92
N GLY A 40 9.13 0.85 -1.10
CA GLY A 40 7.77 0.87 -1.63
C GLY A 40 6.76 1.57 -0.72
N ILE A 41 5.53 1.56 -1.21
CA ILE A 41 4.34 1.94 -0.45
C ILE A 41 3.64 0.64 -0.03
N ALA A 42 3.17 0.63 1.21
CA ALA A 42 2.26 -0.40 1.72
C ALA A 42 0.98 0.26 2.22
N LEU A 43 -0.17 -0.20 1.74
CA LEU A 43 -1.44 -0.02 2.44
C LEU A 43 -1.54 -1.06 3.56
N HIS A 44 -1.56 -0.58 4.80
CA HIS A 44 -1.60 -1.38 6.00
C HIS A 44 -2.99 -1.26 6.66
N ILE A 45 -3.64 -2.40 6.86
CA ILE A 45 -4.96 -2.52 7.47
C ILE A 45 -4.82 -3.39 8.70
N GLU A 46 -4.96 -2.77 9.87
CA GLU A 46 -4.86 -3.48 11.15
C GLU A 46 -5.89 -4.62 11.20
N GLY A 47 -5.53 -5.75 11.81
CA GLY A 47 -6.40 -6.93 11.88
C GLY A 47 -7.76 -6.65 12.52
N ARG A 48 -7.86 -5.64 13.39
CA ARG A 48 -9.14 -5.18 13.97
C ARG A 48 -10.02 -4.35 13.02
N ALA A 49 -9.41 -3.74 12.00
CA ALA A 49 -10.09 -2.96 10.96
C ALA A 49 -10.39 -3.80 9.71
N LEU A 50 -9.79 -5.00 9.61
CA LEU A 50 -10.02 -5.95 8.53
C LEU A 50 -11.45 -6.49 8.58
N ARG A 51 -12.23 -6.24 7.52
CA ARG A 51 -13.58 -6.79 7.39
C ARG A 51 -13.53 -8.28 7.08
N PRO A 52 -14.54 -9.07 7.50
CA PRO A 52 -14.70 -10.44 7.02
C PRO A 52 -14.59 -10.48 5.49
N GLU A 53 -13.91 -11.49 4.97
CA GLU A 53 -13.74 -11.74 3.54
C GLU A 53 -12.92 -10.71 2.75
N GLN A 54 -12.53 -9.58 3.33
CA GLN A 54 -11.77 -8.54 2.63
C GLN A 54 -10.47 -9.08 2.03
N LEU A 55 -9.75 -9.95 2.75
CA LEU A 55 -8.56 -10.63 2.21
C LEU A 55 -8.91 -11.57 1.05
N ARG A 56 -10.00 -12.33 1.15
CA ARG A 56 -10.45 -13.25 0.09
C ARG A 56 -10.81 -12.48 -1.18
N GLU A 57 -11.57 -11.40 -1.04
CA GLU A 57 -11.98 -10.52 -2.14
C GLU A 57 -10.76 -9.86 -2.80
N ALA A 58 -9.82 -9.36 -2.00
CA ALA A 58 -8.58 -8.78 -2.50
C ALA A 58 -7.74 -9.77 -3.30
N LEU A 59 -7.60 -11.01 -2.81
CA LEU A 59 -6.93 -12.09 -3.52
C LEU A 59 -7.67 -12.43 -4.83
N GLN A 60 -9.00 -12.56 -4.78
CA GLN A 60 -9.80 -12.84 -5.98
C GLN A 60 -9.60 -11.77 -7.06
N MET A 61 -9.63 -10.49 -6.69
CA MET A 61 -9.38 -9.38 -7.62
C MET A 61 -7.95 -9.41 -8.17
N ARG A 62 -6.95 -9.61 -7.30
CA ARG A 62 -5.54 -9.72 -7.67
C ARG A 62 -5.28 -10.81 -8.72
N PHE A 63 -5.99 -11.93 -8.64
CA PHE A 63 -5.83 -13.04 -9.60
C PHE A 63 -6.74 -12.89 -10.84
N SER A 64 -7.92 -12.30 -10.70
CA SER A 64 -8.85 -12.08 -11.82
C SER A 64 -8.32 -11.00 -12.78
N GLU A 65 -7.69 -9.96 -12.25
CA GLU A 65 -7.04 -8.88 -13.02
C GLU A 65 -5.51 -8.96 -12.92
N ALA A 66 -4.95 -10.16 -13.15
CA ALA A 66 -3.54 -10.47 -12.89
C ALA A 66 -2.54 -9.54 -13.59
N GLU A 67 -2.86 -9.07 -14.80
CA GLU A 67 -2.00 -8.13 -15.54
C GLU A 67 -1.95 -6.75 -14.88
N ARG A 68 -3.12 -6.23 -14.48
CA ARG A 68 -3.24 -4.92 -13.84
C ARG A 68 -2.54 -4.89 -12.48
N PHE A 69 -2.69 -5.96 -11.71
CA PHE A 69 -2.19 -6.03 -10.34
C PHE A 69 -0.89 -6.82 -10.21
N ARG A 70 -0.20 -7.13 -11.32
CA ARG A 70 0.99 -8.01 -11.34
C ARG A 70 2.03 -7.68 -10.28
N ASN A 71 2.27 -6.39 -10.06
CA ASN A 71 3.33 -5.90 -9.18
C ASN A 71 2.87 -5.63 -7.74
N TYR A 72 1.61 -5.92 -7.41
CA TYR A 72 1.08 -5.80 -6.05
C TYR A 72 1.22 -7.13 -5.32
N VAL A 73 1.82 -7.06 -4.14
CA VAL A 73 2.03 -8.19 -3.24
C VAL A 73 1.06 -8.06 -2.07
N LEU A 74 0.30 -9.12 -1.82
CA LEU A 74 -0.68 -9.19 -0.74
C LEU A 74 -0.19 -10.20 0.30
N PHE A 75 -0.13 -9.80 1.57
CA PHE A 75 0.28 -10.69 2.64
C PHE A 75 -0.32 -10.27 4.00
N LEU A 76 -0.26 -11.21 4.95
CA LEU A 76 -0.47 -10.92 6.37
C LEU A 76 0.89 -10.76 7.02
N ASP A 77 1.09 -9.67 7.77
CA ASP A 77 2.32 -9.50 8.54
C ASP A 77 2.31 -10.30 9.85
N VAL A 78 3.34 -10.12 10.68
CA VAL A 78 3.49 -10.86 11.95
C VAL A 78 2.39 -10.51 12.97
N GLN A 79 1.76 -9.34 12.85
CA GLN A 79 0.60 -8.93 13.65
C GLN A 79 -0.72 -9.44 13.08
N ARG A 80 -0.71 -10.11 11.92
CA ARG A 80 -1.88 -10.48 11.11
C ARG A 80 -2.62 -9.28 10.54
N ASP A 81 -1.92 -8.17 10.36
CA ASP A 81 -2.45 -7.04 9.63
C ASP A 81 -2.37 -7.35 8.14
N PHE A 82 -3.39 -6.91 7.39
CA PHE A 82 -3.44 -7.11 5.95
C PHE A 82 -2.67 -6.01 5.24
N VAL A 83 -1.70 -6.42 4.43
CA VAL A 83 -0.81 -5.53 3.71
C VAL A 83 -0.98 -5.73 2.21
N VAL A 84 -1.23 -4.63 1.50
CA VAL A 84 -1.07 -4.54 0.04
C VAL A 84 0.16 -3.67 -0.20
N TRP A 85 1.19 -4.23 -0.83
CA TRP A 85 2.47 -3.55 -1.04
C TRP A 85 2.83 -3.47 -2.52
N HIS A 86 3.47 -2.37 -2.91
CA HIS A 86 4.01 -2.16 -4.24
C HIS A 86 5.37 -1.44 -4.18
N ALA A 87 6.36 -1.97 -4.89
CA ALA A 87 7.67 -1.34 -5.04
C ALA A 87 7.55 0.00 -5.78
N VAL A 88 8.22 1.04 -5.30
CA VAL A 88 8.39 2.28 -6.07
C VAL A 88 9.69 2.14 -6.83
N SER A 89 9.63 2.14 -8.17
CA SER A 89 10.81 1.89 -8.99
C SER A 89 11.84 3.01 -8.80
N ASP A 90 13.07 2.63 -8.47
CA ASP A 90 14.23 3.53 -8.41
C ASP A 90 14.86 3.80 -9.78
N ALA A 91 14.34 3.19 -10.85
CA ALA A 91 14.87 3.40 -12.19
C ALA A 91 14.72 4.88 -12.61
N PRO A 92 15.79 5.54 -13.08
CA PRO A 92 15.80 6.97 -13.39
C PRO A 92 14.72 7.42 -14.38
N ASP A 93 14.27 6.51 -15.26
CA ASP A 93 13.29 6.77 -16.31
C ASP A 93 11.88 6.24 -15.97
N ALA A 94 11.72 5.55 -14.84
CA ALA A 94 10.42 5.04 -14.42
C ALA A 94 9.61 6.16 -13.79
N VAL A 95 8.67 6.72 -14.55
CA VAL A 95 7.63 7.60 -14.00
C VAL A 95 6.69 6.74 -13.16
N THR A 96 7.06 6.53 -11.90
CA THR A 96 6.21 5.84 -10.94
C THR A 96 5.16 6.81 -10.43
N ASN A 97 3.91 6.66 -10.88
CA ASN A 97 2.80 7.47 -10.39
C ASN A 97 2.32 6.95 -9.03
N LEU A 98 2.76 7.61 -7.94
CA LEU A 98 2.39 7.24 -6.57
C LEU A 98 0.88 7.35 -6.31
N ASP A 99 0.16 8.22 -7.04
CA ASP A 99 -1.30 8.31 -6.95
C ASP A 99 -1.98 7.08 -7.56
N ASP A 100 -1.44 6.52 -8.66
CA ASP A 100 -1.95 5.29 -9.24
C ASP A 100 -1.67 4.07 -8.35
N ILE A 101 -0.48 4.01 -7.75
CA ILE A 101 -0.15 2.95 -6.77
C ILE A 101 -1.17 2.96 -5.63
N ARG A 102 -1.33 4.12 -4.99
CA ARG A 102 -2.26 4.33 -3.87
C ARG A 102 -3.69 3.94 -4.23
N ARG A 103 -4.18 4.37 -5.40
CA ARG A 103 -5.53 4.08 -5.87
C ARG A 103 -5.76 2.59 -6.10
N HIS A 104 -4.78 1.89 -6.66
CA HIS A 104 -4.87 0.45 -6.87
C HIS A 104 -4.76 -0.35 -5.57
N GLU A 105 -3.96 0.08 -4.59
CA GLU A 105 -3.92 -0.53 -3.26
C GLU A 105 -5.31 -0.44 -2.60
N LEU A 106 -5.93 0.74 -2.65
CA LEU A 106 -7.28 0.94 -2.12
C LEU A 106 -8.32 0.10 -2.85
N MET A 107 -8.22 -0.01 -4.18
CA MET A 107 -9.09 -0.87 -5.00
C MET A 107 -8.97 -2.34 -4.60
N LEU A 108 -7.74 -2.87 -4.54
CA LEU A 108 -7.48 -4.24 -4.10
C LEU A 108 -8.04 -4.51 -2.70
N ALA A 109 -7.94 -3.54 -1.79
CA ALA A 109 -8.47 -3.67 -0.44
C ALA A 109 -9.98 -3.39 -0.32
N GLY A 110 -10.69 -3.01 -1.38
CA GLY A 110 -12.11 -2.60 -1.29
C GLY A 110 -12.31 -1.34 -0.42
N LEU A 111 -11.38 -0.39 -0.52
CA LEU A 111 -11.29 0.87 0.21
C LEU A 111 -11.25 2.10 -0.71
N GLU A 112 -11.76 1.99 -1.94
CA GLU A 112 -11.75 3.04 -2.98
C GLU A 112 -12.35 4.38 -2.53
N HIS A 113 -13.26 4.35 -1.53
CA HIS A 113 -13.85 5.54 -0.93
C HIS A 113 -12.84 6.42 -0.16
N LEU A 114 -11.60 5.97 0.02
CA LEU A 114 -10.49 6.70 0.66
C LEU A 114 -9.48 7.32 -0.34
N ALA A 115 -9.76 7.27 -1.65
CA ALA A 115 -8.84 7.72 -2.70
C ALA A 115 -8.60 9.23 -2.74
#